data_AF-V6LNZ1-F1
#
_entry.id   AF-V6LNZ1-F1
#
_cell.length_a   1.000
_cell.length_b   1.000
_cell.length_c   1.000
_cell.angle_alpha   90.00
_cell.angle_beta   90.00
_cell.angle_gamma   90.00
#
_symmetry.space_group_name_H-M   'P 1'
#
loop_
_entity.id
_entity.type
_entity.pdbx_description
1 polymer ?
#
loop_
_entity_poly.entity_id
_entity_poly.type
_entity_poly.pdbx_seq_one_letter_code
_entity_poly.pdbx_strand_id
1 'polypeptide(L)'
;MTINQTCQAECSPTLSEGQACVSTAATACGGEIQITECKCADAKNCLTCATDNTKCASCLSGYKFESDKCETCEDGYAKTGDFCFATGKESGNLSGGAVTGIVIAVLVVVGAVGGGLAYYFIKKAKK
;
A
#
# COMPACT_ATOMS: atom_id res chain seq x y z
N MET A 1 15.12 -5.81 3.39
CA MET A 1 13.79 -6.04 2.77
C MET A 1 13.78 -5.44 1.37
N THR A 2 12.88 -5.88 0.49
CA THR A 2 12.80 -5.40 -0.90
C THR A 2 11.59 -4.49 -1.11
N ILE A 3 11.54 -3.72 -2.20
CA ILE A 3 10.36 -2.91 -2.56
C ILE A 3 9.09 -3.73 -2.81
N ASN A 4 9.24 -5.03 -3.08
CA ASN A 4 8.11 -5.95 -3.23
C ASN A 4 7.59 -6.46 -1.88
N GLN A 5 8.23 -6.06 -0.77
CA GLN A 5 7.84 -6.44 0.59
C GLN A 5 7.81 -7.95 0.81
N THR A 6 8.65 -8.67 0.05
CA THR A 6 8.83 -10.11 0.15
C THR A 6 10.08 -10.42 0.98
N CYS A 7 10.02 -11.54 1.71
CA CYS A 7 11.22 -12.13 2.31
C CYS A 7 12.12 -12.64 1.19
N GLN A 8 13.41 -12.32 1.27
CA GLN A 8 14.44 -12.78 0.34
C GLN A 8 15.59 -13.38 1.13
N ALA A 9 16.42 -14.19 0.49
CA ALA A 9 17.63 -14.73 1.10
C ALA A 9 18.59 -13.59 1.51
N GLU A 10 19.37 -13.84 2.55
CA GLU A 10 20.40 -12.91 3.02
C GLU A 10 21.42 -12.63 1.91
N CYS A 11 21.88 -11.38 1.83
CA CYS A 11 22.93 -11.04 0.88
C CYS A 11 24.27 -11.60 1.34
N SER A 12 25.05 -12.14 0.43
CA SER A 12 26.43 -12.54 0.72
C SER A 12 27.33 -12.24 -0.48
N PRO A 13 28.46 -11.52 -0.29
CA PRO A 13 29.02 -11.01 0.98
C PRO A 13 28.26 -9.79 1.54
N THR A 14 28.72 -9.25 2.68
CA THR A 14 28.26 -7.97 3.22
C THR A 14 28.38 -6.86 2.16
N LEU A 15 27.33 -6.06 2.00
CA LEU A 15 27.30 -4.96 1.02
C LEU A 15 28.31 -3.87 1.40
N SER A 16 29.13 -3.47 0.42
CA SER A 16 29.95 -2.25 0.50
C SER A 16 29.14 -1.04 0.05
N GLU A 17 29.63 0.16 0.36
CA GLU A 17 29.05 1.40 -0.14
C GLU A 17 28.92 1.41 -1.67
N GLY A 18 27.78 1.90 -2.17
CA GLY A 18 27.47 1.88 -3.60
C GLY A 18 27.08 0.51 -4.16
N GLN A 19 26.78 -0.47 -3.28
CA GLN A 19 26.26 -1.78 -3.68
C GLN A 19 24.85 -2.04 -3.14
N ALA A 20 24.08 -2.81 -3.89
CA ALA A 20 22.76 -3.31 -3.51
C ALA A 20 22.72 -4.83 -3.63
N CYS A 21 21.75 -5.45 -2.94
CA CYS A 21 21.55 -6.88 -3.05
C CYS A 21 20.58 -7.22 -4.18
N VAL A 22 21.07 -7.94 -5.19
CA VAL A 22 20.22 -8.45 -6.27
C VAL A 22 20.22 -9.97 -6.17
N SER A 23 19.05 -10.54 -5.91
CA SER A 23 18.90 -11.95 -5.52
C SER A 23 19.69 -12.26 -4.23
N THR A 24 20.91 -12.78 -4.35
CA THR A 24 21.83 -13.12 -3.26
C THR A 24 23.20 -12.45 -3.40
N ALA A 25 23.44 -11.73 -4.49
CA ALA A 25 24.75 -11.18 -4.84
C ALA A 25 24.82 -9.67 -4.64
N ALA A 26 25.94 -9.22 -4.08
CA ALA A 26 26.30 -7.80 -4.02
C ALA A 26 26.62 -7.29 -5.43
N THR A 27 25.83 -6.33 -5.91
CA THR A 27 25.97 -5.73 -7.25
C THR A 27 26.06 -4.22 -7.13
N ALA A 28 26.71 -3.56 -8.08
CA ALA A 28 26.72 -2.10 -8.16
C ALA A 28 25.29 -1.54 -8.23
N CYS A 29 25.05 -0.42 -7.57
CA CYS A 29 23.74 0.22 -7.54
C CYS A 29 23.31 0.80 -8.89
N GLY A 30 22.00 1.01 -9.04
CA GLY A 30 21.37 1.58 -10.23
C GLY A 30 20.93 0.56 -11.28
N GLY A 31 20.92 -0.73 -10.92
CA GLY A 31 20.40 -1.77 -11.81
C GLY A 31 18.88 -1.70 -11.96
N GLU A 32 18.36 -1.97 -13.16
CA GLU A 32 16.91 -1.94 -13.43
C GLU A 32 16.11 -2.96 -12.60
N ILE A 33 16.75 -4.07 -12.24
CA ILE A 33 16.17 -5.14 -11.41
C ILE A 33 16.46 -4.97 -9.92
N GLN A 34 17.06 -3.85 -9.52
CA GLN A 34 17.37 -3.59 -8.12
C GLN A 34 16.08 -3.33 -7.35
N ILE A 35 15.80 -4.23 -6.41
CA ILE A 35 14.63 -4.18 -5.54
C ILE A 35 15.01 -3.94 -4.08
N THR A 36 16.30 -3.83 -3.74
CA THR A 36 16.80 -3.54 -2.40
C THR A 36 17.49 -2.19 -2.35
N GLU A 37 17.55 -1.60 -1.15
CA GLU A 37 18.25 -0.32 -0.96
C GLU A 37 19.74 -0.46 -1.28
N CYS A 38 20.24 0.52 -2.02
CA CYS A 38 21.66 0.74 -2.18
C CYS A 38 22.25 1.13 -0.83
N LYS A 39 23.39 0.52 -0.47
CA LYS A 39 24.12 0.88 0.74
C LYS A 39 24.80 2.23 0.52
N CYS A 40 24.25 3.28 1.15
CA CYS A 40 24.75 4.65 1.13
C CYS A 40 24.81 5.20 2.58
N ALA A 41 25.79 4.73 3.36
CA ALA A 41 25.93 4.99 4.79
C ALA A 41 24.62 4.67 5.55
N ASP A 42 23.97 5.71 6.09
CA ASP A 42 22.70 5.63 6.83
C ASP A 42 21.48 6.03 5.98
N ALA A 43 21.68 6.47 4.73
CA ALA A 43 20.58 6.84 3.85
C ALA A 43 19.76 5.60 3.46
N LYS A 44 18.44 5.78 3.40
CA LYS A 44 17.47 4.69 3.22
C LYS A 44 16.73 4.80 1.90
N ASN A 45 16.30 3.66 1.39
CA ASN A 45 15.50 3.54 0.17
C ASN A 45 16.18 4.11 -1.10
N CYS A 46 17.50 4.24 -1.10
CA CYS A 46 18.25 4.73 -2.26
C CYS A 46 18.30 3.67 -3.37
N LEU A 47 18.07 4.08 -4.61
CA LEU A 47 18.42 3.28 -5.79
C LEU A 47 19.90 3.45 -6.14
N THR A 48 20.41 4.68 -6.06
CA THR A 48 21.83 5.02 -6.23
C THR A 48 22.30 5.98 -5.15
N CYS A 49 23.60 5.98 -4.85
CA CYS A 49 24.21 6.94 -3.94
C CYS A 49 24.71 8.19 -4.69
N ALA A 50 24.80 9.30 -3.96
CA ALA A 50 25.63 10.44 -4.36
C ALA A 50 27.12 10.05 -4.38
N THR A 51 27.96 10.87 -5.01
CA THR A 51 29.40 10.58 -5.22
C THR A 51 30.17 10.32 -3.93
N ASP A 52 29.74 10.91 -2.81
CA ASP A 52 30.31 10.78 -1.47
C ASP A 52 29.70 9.62 -0.65
N ASN A 53 28.73 8.88 -1.20
CA ASN A 53 28.02 7.76 -0.57
C ASN A 53 27.27 8.08 0.73
N THR A 54 27.09 9.35 1.10
CA THR A 54 26.39 9.72 2.35
C THR A 54 24.90 9.97 2.17
N LYS A 55 24.46 10.10 0.91
CA LYS A 55 23.10 10.47 0.51
C LYS A 55 22.62 9.65 -0.68
N CYS A 56 21.30 9.64 -0.92
CA CYS A 56 20.77 9.11 -2.16
C CYS A 56 21.03 10.09 -3.31
N ALA A 57 21.34 9.58 -4.50
CA ALA A 57 21.25 10.33 -5.76
C ALA A 57 19.93 10.05 -6.50
N SER A 58 19.34 8.88 -6.26
CA SER A 58 18.00 8.52 -6.74
C SER A 58 17.33 7.55 -5.77
N CYS A 59 16.01 7.46 -5.84
CA CYS A 59 15.19 6.59 -4.98
C CYS A 59 14.76 5.30 -5.68
N LEU A 60 14.53 4.27 -4.89
CA LEU A 60 13.84 3.07 -5.34
C LEU A 60 12.39 3.40 -5.76
N SER A 61 11.83 2.57 -6.65
CA SER A 61 10.44 2.72 -7.10
C SER A 61 9.46 2.78 -5.93
N GLY A 62 8.52 3.74 -5.99
CA GLY A 62 7.55 4.00 -4.94
C GLY A 62 7.99 5.03 -3.88
N TYR A 63 9.25 5.47 -3.92
CA TYR A 63 9.77 6.52 -3.05
C TYR A 63 10.09 7.76 -3.88
N LYS A 64 9.78 8.93 -3.31
CA LYS A 64 10.00 10.22 -3.93
C LYS A 64 11.35 10.79 -3.50
N PHE A 65 12.10 11.29 -4.47
CA PHE A 65 13.37 11.96 -4.22
C PHE A 65 13.15 13.42 -3.84
N GLU A 66 13.42 13.77 -2.58
CA GLU A 66 13.33 15.14 -2.07
C GLU A 66 14.49 15.45 -1.12
N SER A 67 15.19 16.56 -1.37
CA SER A 67 16.32 17.01 -0.53
C SER A 67 17.38 15.91 -0.27
N ASP A 68 17.78 15.20 -1.33
CA ASP A 68 18.75 14.10 -1.28
C ASP A 68 18.32 12.86 -0.45
N LYS A 69 17.02 12.74 -0.19
CA LYS A 69 16.41 11.69 0.65
C LYS A 69 15.25 10.99 -0.06
N CYS A 70 14.93 9.79 0.44
CA CYS A 70 13.85 8.92 -0.06
C CYS A 70 12.91 8.49 1.09
N GLU A 71 12.45 9.47 1.88
CA GLU A 71 11.65 9.24 3.11
C GLU A 71 10.14 9.36 2.87
N THR A 72 9.75 9.95 1.74
CA THR A 72 8.37 10.18 1.31
C THR A 72 8.00 9.23 0.18
N CYS A 73 6.73 8.83 0.13
CA CYS A 73 6.22 7.96 -0.93
C CYS A 73 5.85 8.75 -2.18
N GLU A 74 5.97 8.11 -3.34
CA GLU A 74 5.46 8.63 -4.60
C GLU A 74 3.93 8.60 -4.65
N ASP A 75 3.32 9.37 -5.55
CA ASP A 75 1.89 9.33 -5.79
C ASP A 75 1.41 7.91 -6.12
N GLY A 76 0.32 7.48 -5.49
CA GLY A 76 -0.17 6.10 -5.61
C GLY A 76 0.53 5.11 -4.67
N TYR A 77 1.35 5.58 -3.73
CA TYR A 77 1.92 4.78 -2.66
C TYR A 77 1.52 5.35 -1.29
N ALA A 78 1.22 4.46 -0.34
CA ALA A 78 0.90 4.81 1.04
C ALA A 78 2.09 4.48 1.96
N LYS A 79 2.40 5.40 2.88
CA LYS A 79 3.46 5.23 3.87
C LYS A 79 2.96 4.39 5.05
N THR A 80 3.65 3.30 5.34
CA THR A 80 3.45 2.49 6.57
C THR A 80 4.81 2.28 7.22
N GLY A 81 5.05 2.99 8.33
CA GLY A 81 6.38 3.08 8.93
C GLY A 81 7.35 3.78 7.98
N ASP A 82 8.50 3.13 7.72
CA ASP A 82 9.54 3.63 6.80
C ASP A 82 9.36 3.14 5.36
N PHE A 83 8.31 2.35 5.10
CA PHE A 83 8.11 1.71 3.81
C PHE A 83 6.92 2.30 3.03
N CYS A 84 7.05 2.29 1.71
CA CYS A 84 6.02 2.74 0.77
C CYS A 84 5.36 1.54 0.08
N PHE A 85 4.05 1.42 0.25
CA PHE A 85 3.25 0.35 -0.32
C PHE A 85 2.42 0.89 -1.47
N ALA A 86 2.45 0.23 -2.63
CA ALA A 86 1.57 0.60 -3.72
C ALA A 86 0.12 0.53 -3.22
N THR A 87 -0.58 1.66 -3.26
CA THR A 87 -2.03 1.63 -3.04
C THR A 87 -2.58 0.94 -4.27
N GLY A 88 -3.15 -0.26 -4.10
CA GLY A 88 -3.87 -0.89 -5.19
C GLY A 88 -4.86 0.15 -5.71
N LYS A 89 -4.87 0.41 -7.03
CA LYS A 89 -6.00 1.12 -7.62
C LYS A 89 -7.22 0.30 -7.22
N GLU A 90 -7.97 0.78 -6.23
CA GLU A 90 -9.28 0.25 -5.90
C GLU A 90 -10.16 0.52 -7.11
N SER A 91 -10.10 -0.37 -8.09
CA SER A 91 -11.13 -0.48 -9.13
C SER A 91 -12.47 -0.94 -8.53
N GLY A 92 -12.55 -1.17 -7.21
CA GLY A 92 -13.77 -1.44 -6.48
C GLY A 92 -14.10 -0.27 -5.58
N ASN A 93 -14.90 0.66 -6.08
CA ASN A 93 -15.59 1.66 -5.26
C ASN A 93 -16.63 0.94 -4.38
N LEU A 94 -16.20 0.21 -3.34
CA LEU A 94 -17.08 -0.16 -2.24
C LEU A 94 -17.24 1.07 -1.35
N SER A 95 -17.87 2.10 -1.94
CA SER A 95 -18.35 3.26 -1.22
C SER A 95 -19.16 2.77 -0.03
N GLY A 96 -18.83 3.24 1.16
CA GLY A 96 -19.59 2.96 2.39
C GLY A 96 -21.09 3.27 2.26
N GLY A 97 -21.51 4.00 1.21
CA GLY A 97 -22.91 4.20 0.84
C GLY A 97 -23.65 2.95 0.35
N ALA A 98 -22.96 1.93 -0.18
CA ALA A 98 -23.60 0.67 -0.60
C ALA A 98 -24.15 -0.12 0.59
N VAL A 99 -23.44 -0.09 1.72
CA VAL A 99 -23.87 -0.75 2.96
C VAL A 99 -25.08 -0.04 3.56
N THR A 100 -25.13 1.29 3.51
CA THR A 100 -26.28 2.08 4.00
C THR A 100 -27.54 1.85 3.16
N GLY A 101 -27.39 1.73 1.83
CA GLY A 101 -28.52 1.51 0.92
C GLY A 101 -29.24 0.16 1.14
N ILE A 102 -28.49 -0.92 1.37
CA ILE A 102 -29.07 -2.25 1.60
C ILE A 102 -29.90 -2.30 2.87
N VAL A 103 -29.43 -1.66 3.96
CA VAL A 103 -30.14 -1.64 5.24
C VAL A 103 -31.49 -0.92 5.12
N ILE A 104 -31.53 0.22 4.43
CA ILE A 104 -32.76 0.99 4.22
C ILE A 104 -33.79 0.18 3.41
N ALA A 105 -33.35 -0.50 2.34
CA ALA A 105 -34.25 -1.33 1.53
C ALA A 105 -34.87 -2.48 2.34
N VAL A 106 -34.08 -3.18 3.15
CA VAL A 106 -34.57 -4.26 4.03
C VAL A 106 -35.57 -3.73 5.05
N LEU A 107 -35.29 -2.59 5.69
CA LEU A 107 -36.18 -1.98 6.68
C LEU A 107 -37.53 -1.58 6.07
N VAL A 108 -37.55 -1.04 4.84
CA VAL A 108 -38.80 -0.69 4.14
C VAL A 108 -39.62 -1.94 3.82
N VAL A 109 -39.00 -3.01 3.35
CA VAL A 109 -39.70 -4.28 3.03
C VAL A 109 -40.29 -4.89 4.29
N VAL A 110 -39.53 -4.98 5.38
CA VAL A 110 -40.01 -5.51 6.66
C VAL A 110 -41.12 -4.63 7.24
N GLY A 111 -40.99 -3.31 7.16
CA GLY A 111 -42.02 -2.37 7.59
C GLY A 111 -43.33 -2.50 6.80
N ALA A 112 -43.25 -2.65 5.48
CA ALA A 112 -44.42 -2.81 4.62
C ALA A 112 -45.12 -4.16 4.83
N VAL A 113 -44.37 -5.26 4.93
CA VAL A 113 -44.93 -6.60 5.16
C VAL A 113 -45.49 -6.72 6.57
N GLY A 114 -44.73 -6.29 7.59
CA GLY A 114 -45.16 -6.33 8.99
C GLY A 114 -46.35 -5.41 9.27
N GLY A 115 -46.29 -4.16 8.81
CA GLY A 115 -47.38 -3.19 8.95
C GLY A 115 -48.63 -3.59 8.16
N GLY A 116 -48.46 -4.12 6.94
CA GLY A 116 -49.56 -4.62 6.11
C GLY A 116 -50.28 -5.82 6.73
N LEU A 117 -49.54 -6.80 7.24
CA LEU A 117 -50.10 -7.96 7.95
C LEU A 117 -50.81 -7.53 9.24
N ALA A 118 -50.20 -6.67 10.05
CA ALA A 118 -50.81 -6.16 11.27
C ALA A 118 -52.12 -5.41 10.99
N TYR A 119 -52.12 -4.51 10.00
CA TYR A 119 -53.33 -3.79 9.59
C TYR A 119 -54.43 -4.73 9.07
N TYR A 120 -54.06 -5.74 8.28
CA TYR A 120 -55.00 -6.73 7.75
C TYR A 120 -55.68 -7.53 8.88
N PHE A 121 -54.92 -8.03 9.86
CA PHE A 121 -55.48 -8.77 11.00
C PHE A 121 -56.37 -7.89 11.88
N ILE A 122 -55.99 -6.63 12.15
CA ILE A 122 -56.83 -5.68 12.92
C ILE A 122 -58.15 -5.40 12.19
N LYS A 123 -58.11 -5.19 10.86
CA LYS A 123 -59.31 -4.94 10.06
C LYS A 123 -60.21 -6.17 9.98
N LYS A 124 -59.62 -7.38 9.91
CA LYS A 124 -60.36 -8.65 9.93
C LYS A 124 -61.01 -8.90 11.29
N ALA A 125 -60.38 -8.52 12.40
CA ALA A 125 -60.95 -8.67 13.74
C ALA A 125 -62.11 -7.69 14.02
N LYS A 126 -62.24 -6.61 13.23
CA LYS A 126 -63.33 -5.63 13.32
C LYS A 126 -64.51 -5.91 12.38
N LYS A 127 -64.47 -6.99 11.60
CA LYS A 127 -65.54 -7.41 10.68
C LYS A 127 -66.12 -8.74 11.14
#